data_AF-A0A948Z387-F1
#
_entry.id   AF-A0A948Z387-F1
#
_cell.length_a   1.000
_cell.length_b   1.000
_cell.length_c   1.000
_cell.angle_alpha   90.00
_cell.angle_beta   90.00
_cell.angle_gamma   90.00
#
_symmetry.space_group_name_H-M   'P 1'
#
loop_
_entity.id
_entity.type
_entity.pdbx_description
1 polymer ?
#
loop_
_entity_poly.entity_id
_entity_poly.type
_entity_poly.pdbx_seq_one_letter_code
_entity_poly.pdbx_strand_id
1 'polypeptide(L)'
;MTIKKRRYIKLWFVPFIAVIFWVLGTSFNHDLSASNEETYKGLKLFSDVIELIEKNYVDQVDTKELIEKAIHGMVFGLDPHSSLLPPEAFEELQIDTHGEFGGIGIVITMEKKVLTVISPIEDTPAYKAGIEAGDIIIKIDGISTKDMMLWEAVKKMRGPKGSEVVITIVRQGVAKPIDFKLIRDIIPIESVRSTALKPGYGYIRITNFQDNTTSDLKLALKELESGDIPLKGLIIDLRNNPGGLLNQAIDVSDLFLQNGEIVSIKGRLKTHTKIFNAHKNKIKHNYPIVILINGGSASASEIVAGALQDHKRALVLGTTSFGKGSVQTVEALRDGYGLKYTIARYYTPSGRSIQAQGIVPDIEVKYKIIDKEAATDEGMLKEKDLKNHLGAEPMEKDSIEKESKEQKDPTMHLLETKHGPLKIEELQSDNQVMRALEILISYEIFKSI
;
A
#
# COMPACT_ATOMS: atom_id res chain seq x y z
N MET A 1 -51.50 68.64 43.76
CA MET A 1 -51.66 67.37 44.50
C MET A 1 -51.01 66.27 43.68
N THR A 2 -49.78 65.87 44.00
CA THR A 2 -49.07 64.74 43.38
C THR A 2 -47.93 64.31 44.30
N ILE A 3 -48.12 63.21 45.02
CA ILE A 3 -47.12 62.62 45.93
C ILE A 3 -46.34 61.55 45.15
N LYS A 4 -45.02 61.75 44.96
CA LYS A 4 -44.10 60.74 44.41
C LYS A 4 -43.70 59.76 45.52
N LYS A 5 -44.11 58.49 45.42
CA LYS A 5 -43.57 57.38 46.24
C LYS A 5 -42.17 57.00 45.75
N ARG A 6 -41.14 57.19 46.57
CA ARG A 6 -39.82 56.57 46.38
C ARG A 6 -39.86 55.12 46.87
N ARG A 7 -39.47 54.19 46.00
CA ARG A 7 -39.35 52.75 46.29
C ARG A 7 -37.98 52.50 46.92
N TYR A 8 -37.94 52.14 48.21
CA TYR A 8 -36.71 51.69 48.87
C TYR A 8 -36.44 50.24 48.50
N ILE A 9 -35.33 49.97 47.82
CA ILE A 9 -34.81 48.62 47.61
C ILE A 9 -34.22 48.16 48.95
N LYS A 10 -34.73 47.06 49.50
CA LYS A 10 -34.31 46.52 50.81
C LYS A 10 -32.84 46.08 50.75
N LEU A 11 -31.97 46.80 51.48
CA LEU A 11 -30.52 46.60 51.61
C LEU A 11 -30.08 45.21 52.14
N TRP A 12 -31.01 44.33 52.52
CA TRP A 12 -30.73 42.97 52.98
C TRP A 12 -30.49 41.95 51.84
N PHE A 13 -30.64 42.33 50.57
CA PHE A 13 -30.36 41.45 49.43
C PHE A 13 -28.88 41.38 49.03
N VAL A 14 -28.09 42.40 49.38
CA VAL A 14 -26.66 42.50 49.00
C VAL A 14 -25.77 41.43 49.67
N PRO A 15 -25.92 41.10 50.97
CA PRO A 15 -25.11 40.04 51.58
C PRO A 15 -25.47 38.64 51.06
N PHE A 16 -26.74 38.41 50.69
CA PHE A 16 -27.19 37.10 50.19
C PHE A 16 -26.63 36.79 48.79
N ILE A 17 -26.54 37.80 47.92
CA ILE A 17 -25.90 37.68 46.60
C ILE A 17 -24.39 37.45 46.74
N ALA A 18 -23.73 38.12 47.70
CA ALA A 18 -22.29 37.94 47.93
C ALA A 18 -21.95 36.52 48.42
N VAL A 19 -22.76 35.92 49.28
CA VAL A 19 -22.58 34.53 49.74
C VAL A 19 -22.84 33.52 48.63
N ILE A 20 -23.83 33.76 47.76
CA ILE A 20 -24.09 32.92 46.58
C ILE A 20 -22.91 32.99 45.59
N PHE A 21 -22.33 34.17 45.36
CA PHE A 21 -21.13 34.31 44.53
C PHE A 21 -19.88 33.68 45.16
N TRP A 22 -19.76 33.67 46.49
CA TRP A 22 -18.64 33.03 47.16
C TRP A 22 -18.75 31.49 47.16
N VAL A 23 -19.96 30.94 47.32
CA VAL A 23 -20.23 29.50 47.26
C VAL A 23 -20.17 28.95 45.82
N LEU A 24 -20.61 29.73 44.82
CA LEU A 24 -20.43 29.38 43.41
C LEU A 24 -18.99 29.56 42.94
N GLY A 25 -18.25 30.53 43.47
CA GLY A 25 -16.84 30.77 43.15
C GLY A 25 -15.90 29.69 43.70
N THR A 26 -16.22 29.05 44.82
CA THR A 26 -15.43 27.95 45.38
C THR A 26 -15.80 26.58 44.81
N SER A 27 -16.99 26.43 44.21
CA SER A 27 -17.45 25.17 43.61
C SER A 27 -17.09 25.01 42.12
N PHE A 28 -16.48 26.03 41.50
CA PHE A 28 -15.94 25.99 40.12
C PHE A 28 -14.42 25.86 40.05
N ASN A 29 -13.74 25.56 41.16
CA ASN A 29 -12.35 25.08 41.12
C ASN A 29 -12.35 23.57 40.85
N HIS A 30 -12.71 23.20 39.62
CA HIS A 30 -12.32 21.91 39.08
C HIS A 30 -10.79 21.94 38.89
N ASP A 31 -10.12 20.87 39.32
CA ASP A 31 -8.69 20.61 39.15
C ASP A 31 -8.20 20.85 37.70
N LEU A 32 -7.76 22.07 37.41
CA LEU A 32 -7.24 22.50 36.10
C LEU A 32 -5.77 22.98 36.15
N SER A 33 -5.08 22.84 37.29
CA SER A 33 -3.78 23.50 37.49
C SER A 33 -2.56 22.58 37.65
N ALA A 34 -2.69 21.25 37.55
CA ALA A 34 -1.52 20.35 37.69
C ALA A 34 -0.84 20.00 36.34
N SER A 35 -1.61 19.71 35.28
CA SER A 35 -1.03 19.34 33.97
C SER A 35 -0.40 20.53 33.23
N ASN A 36 -0.94 21.73 33.45
CA ASN A 36 -0.47 22.95 32.80
C ASN A 36 0.87 23.43 33.38
N GLU A 37 1.08 23.35 34.70
CA GLU A 37 2.29 23.88 35.33
C GLU A 37 3.56 23.15 34.87
N GLU A 38 3.54 21.81 34.81
CA GLU A 38 4.66 21.01 34.28
C GLU A 38 4.91 21.27 32.79
N THR A 39 3.84 21.39 31.99
CA THR A 39 3.94 21.70 30.55
C THR A 39 4.56 23.08 30.33
N TYR A 40 4.13 24.09 31.08
CA TYR A 40 4.68 25.45 31.01
C TYR A 40 6.16 25.49 31.45
N LYS A 41 6.53 24.74 32.50
CA LYS A 41 7.95 24.59 32.91
C LYS A 41 8.78 23.96 31.80
N GLY A 42 8.26 22.93 31.13
CA GLY A 42 8.92 22.29 29.99
C GLY A 42 9.11 23.23 28.81
N LEU A 43 8.07 24.00 28.44
CA LEU A 43 8.16 24.98 27.35
C LEU A 43 9.14 26.12 27.66
N LYS A 44 9.23 26.54 28.92
CA LYS A 44 10.22 27.52 29.35
C LYS A 44 11.64 26.97 29.19
N LEU A 45 11.90 25.77 29.71
CA LEU A 45 13.20 25.11 29.55
C LEU A 45 13.57 24.95 28.07
N PHE A 46 12.62 24.56 27.22
CA PHE A 46 12.84 24.45 25.78
C PHE A 46 13.24 25.79 25.15
N SER A 47 12.58 26.87 25.54
CA SER A 47 12.89 28.23 25.08
C SER A 47 14.27 28.70 25.56
N ASP A 48 14.59 28.46 26.84
CA ASP A 48 15.89 28.81 27.45
C ASP A 48 17.05 28.09 26.72
N VAL A 49 16.85 26.83 26.33
CA VAL A 49 17.85 26.04 25.58
C VAL A 49 18.07 26.60 24.17
N ILE A 50 17.00 26.93 23.44
CA ILE A 50 17.11 27.52 22.10
C ILE A 50 17.86 28.86 22.17
N GLU A 51 17.50 29.73 23.12
CA GLU A 51 18.16 31.04 23.29
C GLU A 51 19.66 30.89 23.59
N LEU A 52 20.02 29.95 24.46
CA LEU A 52 21.42 29.68 24.80
C LEU A 52 22.22 29.15 23.59
N ILE A 53 21.62 28.30 22.75
CA ILE A 53 22.27 27.79 21.54
C ILE A 53 22.43 28.92 20.51
N GLU A 54 21.35 29.65 20.21
CA GLU A 54 21.37 30.74 19.23
C GLU A 54 22.40 31.82 19.58
N LYS A 55 22.56 32.12 20.87
CA LYS A 55 23.48 33.16 21.35
C LYS A 55 24.93 32.71 21.45
N ASN A 56 25.19 31.44 21.80
CA ASN A 56 26.52 31.01 22.25
C ASN A 56 27.12 29.87 21.43
N TYR A 57 26.38 29.24 20.51
CA TYR A 57 26.97 28.22 19.63
C TYR A 57 28.02 28.86 18.71
N VAL A 58 29.09 28.11 18.41
CA VAL A 58 30.26 28.64 17.69
C VAL A 58 29.93 29.04 16.25
N ASP A 59 28.96 28.37 15.62
CA ASP A 59 28.47 28.64 14.28
C ASP A 59 27.07 29.25 14.32
N GLN A 60 26.70 30.00 13.28
CA GLN A 60 25.34 30.51 13.15
C GLN A 60 24.35 29.35 12.95
N VAL A 61 23.28 29.33 13.76
CA VAL A 61 22.23 28.30 13.70
C VAL A 61 20.95 28.88 13.09
N ASP A 62 20.20 28.03 12.37
CA ASP A 62 18.83 28.33 11.98
C ASP A 62 17.86 27.83 13.05
N THR A 63 17.24 28.75 13.78
CA THR A 63 16.27 28.43 14.84
C THR A 63 15.07 27.64 14.33
N LYS A 64 14.64 27.84 13.07
CA LYS A 64 13.56 27.04 12.46
C LYS A 64 13.98 25.58 12.33
N GLU A 65 15.19 25.33 11.84
CA GLU A 65 15.74 23.99 11.68
C GLU A 65 15.92 23.29 13.03
N LEU A 66 16.35 24.02 14.07
CA LEU A 66 16.45 23.49 15.44
C LEU A 66 15.09 23.04 16.00
N ILE A 67 14.05 23.87 15.83
CA ILE A 67 12.69 23.54 16.27
C ILE A 67 12.16 22.31 15.52
N GLU A 68 12.35 22.25 14.20
CA GLU A 68 11.94 21.11 13.39
C GLU A 68 12.64 19.81 13.83
N LYS A 69 13.97 19.86 14.05
CA LYS A 69 14.74 18.73 14.57
C LYS A 69 14.27 18.29 15.96
N ALA A 70 13.90 19.22 16.83
CA ALA A 70 13.36 18.91 18.15
C ALA A 70 11.99 18.22 18.06
N ILE A 71 11.08 18.71 17.21
CA ILE A 71 9.77 18.07 16.97
C ILE A 71 9.97 16.67 16.39
N HIS A 72 10.86 16.54 15.40
CA HIS A 72 11.20 15.24 14.83
C HIS A 72 11.70 14.27 15.90
N GLY A 73 12.62 14.70 16.77
CA GLY A 73 13.12 13.89 17.89
C GLY A 73 12.02 13.48 18.88
N MET A 74 11.11 14.39 19.22
CA MET A 74 9.96 14.10 20.09
C MET A 74 9.04 13.02 19.49
N VAL A 75 8.72 13.12 18.20
CA VAL A 75 7.80 12.18 17.54
C VAL A 75 8.48 10.83 17.29
N PHE A 76 9.74 10.84 16.84
CA PHE A 76 10.53 9.63 16.62
C PHE A 76 10.73 8.82 17.91
N GLY A 77 10.80 9.51 19.06
CA GLY A 77 10.90 8.87 20.37
C GLY A 77 9.66 8.10 20.83
N LEU A 78 8.51 8.23 20.15
CA LEU A 78 7.28 7.53 20.51
C LEU A 78 7.30 6.05 20.10
N ASP A 79 7.55 5.80 18.81
CA ASP A 79 7.64 4.48 18.20
C ASP A 79 8.26 4.59 16.79
N PRO A 80 8.72 3.49 16.15
CA PRO A 80 9.33 3.54 14.82
C PRO A 80 8.34 3.80 13.66
N HIS A 81 7.08 4.10 13.96
CA HIS A 81 6.02 4.32 12.97
C HIS A 81 5.41 5.72 13.05
N SER A 82 5.82 6.52 14.02
CA SER A 82 5.39 7.89 14.22
C SER A 82 6.44 8.83 13.64
N SER A 83 6.01 9.82 12.88
CA SER A 83 6.91 10.75 12.20
C SER A 83 6.22 12.09 11.93
N LEU A 84 6.97 13.18 12.13
CA LEU A 84 6.65 14.45 11.48
C LEU A 84 7.03 14.31 10.00
N LEU A 85 6.09 14.63 9.12
CA LEU A 85 6.24 14.57 7.67
C LEU A 85 6.41 15.99 7.14
N PRO A 86 7.58 16.33 6.58
CA PRO A 86 7.73 17.53 5.76
C PRO A 86 6.73 17.54 4.59
N PRO A 87 6.45 18.70 3.99
CA PRO A 87 5.47 18.84 2.90
C PRO A 87 5.64 17.82 1.77
N GLU A 88 6.87 17.60 1.31
CA GLU A 88 7.16 16.65 0.24
C GLU A 88 6.88 15.21 0.67
N ALA A 89 7.23 14.83 1.91
CA ALA A 89 6.99 13.49 2.44
C ALA A 89 5.50 13.25 2.72
N PHE A 90 4.77 14.30 3.11
CA PHE A 90 3.33 14.22 3.30
C PHE A 90 2.61 14.08 1.96
N GLU A 91 3.02 14.84 0.94
CA GLU A 91 2.50 14.73 -0.43
C GLU A 91 2.74 13.34 -1.03
N GLU A 92 3.96 12.78 -0.92
CA GLU A 92 4.22 11.41 -1.38
C GLU A 92 3.38 10.38 -0.63
N LEU A 93 3.18 10.54 0.68
CA LEU A 93 2.27 9.65 1.43
C LEU A 93 0.83 9.74 0.91
N GLN A 94 0.35 10.94 0.58
CA GLN A 94 -0.99 11.13 -0.01
C GLN A 94 -1.09 10.46 -1.38
N ILE A 95 -0.08 10.59 -2.23
CA ILE A 95 -0.02 9.92 -3.54
C ILE A 95 -0.09 8.40 -3.36
N ASP A 96 0.72 7.86 -2.44
CA ASP A 96 0.76 6.43 -2.16
C ASP A 96 -0.59 5.88 -1.66
N THR A 97 -1.37 6.67 -0.91
CA THR A 97 -2.69 6.26 -0.39
C THR A 97 -3.82 6.44 -1.39
N HIS A 98 -3.83 7.56 -2.13
CA HIS A 98 -4.86 7.80 -3.15
C HIS A 98 -4.69 6.88 -4.36
N GLY A 99 -3.45 6.44 -4.62
CA GLY A 99 -3.15 5.60 -5.78
C GLY A 99 -3.20 6.39 -7.09
N GLU A 100 -2.98 7.71 -7.03
CA GLU A 100 -2.92 8.56 -8.20
C GLU A 100 -1.97 9.74 -7.98
N PHE A 101 -1.36 10.24 -9.05
CA PHE A 101 -0.51 11.43 -9.01
C PHE A 101 -0.64 12.30 -10.26
N GLY A 102 -0.32 13.58 -10.15
CA GLY A 102 -0.26 14.48 -11.29
C GLY A 102 1.00 14.27 -12.12
N GLY A 103 0.86 13.94 -13.40
CA GLY A 103 1.99 13.68 -14.30
C GLY A 103 1.57 13.44 -15.75
N ILE A 104 2.46 12.83 -16.53
CA ILE A 104 2.26 12.59 -17.97
C ILE A 104 1.98 11.13 -18.35
N GLY A 105 2.13 10.20 -17.40
CA GLY A 105 1.80 8.79 -17.61
C GLY A 105 2.83 7.99 -18.42
N ILE A 106 4.09 8.00 -17.99
CA ILE A 106 5.15 7.17 -18.57
C ILE A 106 5.87 6.35 -17.51
N VAL A 107 6.25 5.13 -17.88
CA VAL A 107 7.18 4.30 -17.12
C VAL A 107 8.56 4.48 -17.75
N ILE A 108 9.53 4.87 -16.93
CA ILE A 108 10.89 5.18 -17.39
C ILE A 108 11.92 4.45 -16.54
N THR A 109 13.08 4.20 -17.14
CA THR A 109 14.24 3.60 -16.48
C THR A 109 15.53 4.31 -16.90
N MET A 110 16.60 4.02 -16.18
CA MET A 110 17.94 4.43 -16.55
C MET A 110 18.65 3.26 -17.22
N GLU A 111 18.64 3.22 -18.56
CA GLU A 111 19.33 2.18 -19.31
C GLU A 111 20.64 2.74 -19.87
N LYS A 112 21.78 2.08 -19.58
CA LYS A 112 23.11 2.53 -20.04
C LYS A 112 23.40 4.02 -19.77
N LYS A 113 22.92 4.54 -18.62
CA LYS A 113 23.01 5.95 -18.18
C LYS A 113 22.22 6.96 -19.03
N VAL A 114 21.24 6.52 -19.81
CA VAL A 114 20.28 7.40 -20.49
C VAL A 114 18.86 7.12 -20.03
N LEU A 115 18.07 8.19 -19.92
CA LEU A 115 16.68 8.12 -19.50
C LEU A 115 15.83 7.54 -20.64
N THR A 116 15.28 6.35 -20.42
CA THR A 116 14.62 5.55 -21.47
C THR A 116 13.19 5.22 -21.06
N VAL A 117 12.25 5.36 -22.00
CA VAL A 117 10.85 4.98 -21.82
C VAL A 117 10.72 3.48 -21.92
N ILE A 118 10.21 2.84 -20.86
CA ILE A 118 9.80 1.44 -20.89
C ILE A 118 8.49 1.33 -21.65
N SER A 119 7.48 2.09 -21.24
CA SER A 119 6.18 2.15 -21.91
C SER A 119 5.42 3.41 -21.52
N PRO A 120 4.60 3.98 -22.43
CA PRO A 120 3.52 4.88 -22.05
C PRO A 120 2.42 4.10 -21.30
N ILE A 121 1.71 4.76 -20.41
CA ILE A 121 0.52 4.20 -19.75
C ILE A 121 -0.69 4.50 -20.64
N GLU A 122 -1.51 3.50 -20.96
CA GLU A 122 -2.67 3.67 -21.84
C GLU A 122 -3.62 4.77 -21.35
N ASP A 123 -4.25 5.47 -22.30
CA ASP A 123 -5.15 6.61 -22.07
C ASP A 123 -4.56 7.84 -21.35
N THR A 124 -3.27 7.85 -21.04
CA THR A 124 -2.59 9.01 -20.42
C THR A 124 -2.11 10.04 -21.45
N PRO A 125 -1.71 11.26 -21.02
CA PRO A 125 -1.20 12.29 -21.93
C PRO A 125 -0.05 11.81 -22.83
N ALA A 126 0.90 11.03 -22.28
CA ALA A 126 2.03 10.53 -23.04
C ALA A 126 1.63 9.49 -24.10
N TYR A 127 0.70 8.59 -23.76
CA TYR A 127 0.15 7.62 -24.71
C TYR A 127 -0.56 8.32 -25.86
N LYS A 128 -1.43 9.29 -25.54
CA LYS A 128 -2.17 10.09 -26.53
C LYS A 128 -1.26 10.95 -27.41
N ALA A 129 -0.10 11.36 -26.89
CA ALA A 129 0.90 12.09 -27.64
C ALA A 129 1.73 11.20 -28.59
N GLY A 130 1.64 9.88 -28.49
CA GLY A 130 2.39 8.95 -29.34
C GLY A 130 3.84 8.72 -28.88
N ILE A 131 4.11 8.84 -27.58
CA ILE A 131 5.37 8.37 -26.98
C ILE A 131 5.39 6.85 -27.03
N GLU A 132 6.54 6.26 -27.37
CA GLU A 132 6.71 4.84 -27.61
C GLU A 132 7.74 4.22 -26.66
N ALA A 133 7.63 2.90 -26.45
CA ALA A 133 8.65 2.13 -25.77
C ALA A 133 10.01 2.26 -26.49
N GLY A 134 11.09 2.48 -25.73
CA GLY A 134 12.43 2.68 -26.25
C GLY A 134 12.79 4.13 -26.60
N ASP A 135 11.86 5.08 -26.47
CA ASP A 135 12.17 6.50 -26.61
C ASP A 135 13.19 6.95 -25.54
N ILE A 136 14.21 7.71 -25.94
CA ILE A 136 15.21 8.26 -25.02
C ILE A 136 14.90 9.72 -24.74
N ILE A 137 14.58 10.07 -23.49
CA ILE A 137 14.28 11.44 -23.09
C ILE A 137 15.60 12.18 -22.86
N ILE A 138 15.89 13.17 -23.71
CA ILE A 138 17.14 13.96 -23.68
C ILE A 138 16.97 15.33 -23.03
N LYS A 139 15.74 15.86 -22.94
CA LYS A 139 15.43 17.11 -22.22
C LYS A 139 14.06 17.08 -21.55
N ILE A 140 13.93 17.80 -20.44
CA ILE A 140 12.66 18.12 -19.76
C ILE A 140 12.65 19.63 -19.50
N ASP A 141 11.64 20.33 -20.03
CA ASP A 141 11.52 21.79 -20.03
C ASP A 141 12.80 22.49 -20.51
N GLY A 142 13.40 21.98 -21.59
CA GLY A 142 14.64 22.48 -22.17
C GLY A 142 15.92 22.13 -21.40
N ILE A 143 15.80 21.57 -20.19
CA ILE A 143 16.94 21.15 -19.37
C ILE A 143 17.38 19.75 -19.78
N SER A 144 18.67 19.59 -20.09
CA SER A 144 19.27 18.30 -20.44
C SER A 144 19.06 17.27 -19.33
N THR A 145 18.68 16.05 -19.70
CA THR A 145 18.60 14.88 -18.79
C THR A 145 19.94 14.17 -18.61
N LYS A 146 20.97 14.59 -19.36
CA LYS A 146 22.34 14.12 -19.15
C LYS A 146 22.77 14.40 -17.71
N ASP A 147 23.28 13.38 -17.03
CA ASP A 147 23.69 13.38 -15.62
C ASP A 147 22.55 13.56 -14.60
N MET A 148 21.29 13.60 -15.05
CA MET A 148 20.12 13.65 -14.18
C MET A 148 19.86 12.28 -13.57
N MET A 149 19.61 12.23 -12.27
CA MET A 149 19.15 11.02 -11.60
C MET A 149 17.68 10.76 -11.96
N LEU A 150 17.28 9.48 -11.94
CA LEU A 150 15.91 9.06 -12.26
C LEU A 150 14.85 9.84 -11.45
N TRP A 151 15.08 10.00 -10.14
CA TRP A 151 14.14 10.68 -9.25
C TRP A 151 14.00 12.18 -9.57
N GLU A 152 15.06 12.83 -10.06
CA GLU A 152 15.02 14.24 -10.47
C GLU A 152 14.17 14.41 -11.74
N ALA A 153 14.31 13.47 -12.69
CA ALA A 153 13.49 13.45 -13.90
C ALA A 153 12.01 13.24 -13.57
N VAL A 154 11.71 12.29 -12.67
CA VAL A 154 10.34 12.05 -12.18
C VAL A 154 9.77 13.32 -11.54
N LYS A 155 10.53 13.98 -10.65
CA LYS A 155 10.10 15.22 -9.99
C LYS A 155 9.77 16.34 -10.99
N LYS A 156 10.52 16.44 -12.10
CA LYS A 156 10.26 17.44 -13.15
C LYS A 156 9.05 17.11 -14.02
N MET A 157 8.80 15.83 -14.29
CA MET A 157 7.66 15.41 -15.12
C MET A 157 6.35 15.36 -14.33
N ARG A 158 6.42 15.18 -13.01
CA ARG A 158 5.29 15.37 -12.09
C ARG A 158 4.93 16.84 -11.94
N GLY A 159 3.69 17.10 -11.54
CA GLY A 159 3.18 18.44 -11.33
C GLY A 159 1.65 18.48 -11.32
N PRO A 160 1.05 19.63 -10.98
CA PRO A 160 -0.40 19.73 -10.82
C PRO A 160 -1.12 19.46 -12.14
N LYS A 161 -2.31 18.85 -12.06
CA LYS A 161 -3.20 18.61 -13.20
C LYS A 161 -3.42 19.91 -13.99
N GLY A 162 -3.33 19.82 -15.32
CA GLY A 162 -3.51 20.95 -16.23
C GLY A 162 -2.26 21.79 -16.45
N SER A 163 -1.19 21.59 -15.67
CA SER A 163 0.10 22.22 -15.96
C SER A 163 0.79 21.56 -17.14
N GLU A 164 1.69 22.28 -17.79
CA GLU A 164 2.40 21.83 -18.99
C GLU A 164 3.82 21.37 -18.65
N VAL A 165 4.30 20.38 -19.41
CA VAL A 165 5.72 19.99 -19.48
C VAL A 165 6.09 19.71 -20.92
N VAL A 166 7.30 20.11 -21.31
CA VAL A 166 7.87 19.78 -22.61
C VAL A 166 8.95 18.73 -22.43
N ILE A 167 8.82 17.58 -23.09
CA ILE A 167 9.90 16.59 -23.15
C ILE A 167 10.46 16.52 -24.57
N THR A 168 11.79 16.45 -24.69
CA THR A 168 12.47 16.19 -25.96
C THR A 168 12.98 14.77 -25.95
N ILE A 169 12.62 13.99 -26.96
CA ILE A 169 13.06 12.59 -27.09
C ILE A 169 13.92 12.34 -28.33
N VAL A 170 14.63 11.22 -28.33
CA VAL A 170 15.25 10.61 -29.51
C VAL A 170 14.61 9.23 -29.71
N ARG A 171 14.07 9.01 -30.91
CA ARG A 171 13.44 7.75 -31.33
C ARG A 171 14.32 7.04 -32.35
N GLN A 172 14.46 5.72 -32.20
CA GLN A 172 15.21 4.91 -33.17
C GLN A 172 14.58 5.04 -34.57
N GLY A 173 15.41 5.29 -35.58
CA GLY A 173 14.96 5.48 -36.97
C GLY A 173 14.49 6.90 -37.31
N VAL A 174 14.40 7.81 -36.33
CA VAL A 174 14.06 9.22 -36.58
C VAL A 174 15.31 10.09 -36.45
N ALA A 175 15.64 10.82 -37.53
CA ALA A 175 16.91 11.56 -37.63
C ALA A 175 16.99 12.82 -36.73
N LYS A 176 15.86 13.39 -36.32
CA LYS A 176 15.79 14.60 -35.49
C LYS A 176 15.09 14.30 -34.17
N PRO A 177 15.51 14.91 -33.05
CA PRO A 177 14.76 14.86 -31.80
C PRO A 177 13.32 15.37 -31.98
N ILE A 178 12.40 14.81 -31.21
CA ILE A 178 10.96 15.15 -31.24
C ILE A 178 10.61 15.83 -29.91
N ASP A 179 9.96 16.99 -29.99
CA ASP A 179 9.45 17.70 -28.82
C ASP A 179 7.97 17.34 -28.61
N PHE A 180 7.64 16.87 -27.42
CA PHE A 180 6.27 16.63 -26.98
C PHE A 180 5.87 17.65 -25.93
N LYS A 181 4.84 18.44 -26.25
CA LYS A 181 4.17 19.34 -25.31
C LYS A 181 3.03 18.57 -24.64
N LEU A 182 3.17 18.25 -23.37
CA LEU A 182 2.25 17.40 -22.63
C LEU A 182 1.55 18.21 -21.55
N ILE A 183 0.22 18.06 -21.47
CA ILE A 183 -0.56 18.58 -20.35
C ILE A 183 -0.65 17.48 -19.30
N ARG A 184 -0.19 17.77 -18.08
CA ARG A 184 -0.24 16.83 -16.97
C ARG A 184 -1.69 16.51 -16.62
N ASP A 185 -1.97 15.25 -16.38
CA ASP A 185 -3.24 14.74 -15.89
C ASP A 185 -3.03 13.87 -14.65
N ILE A 186 -4.12 13.38 -14.08
CA ILE A 186 -4.10 12.41 -12.98
C ILE A 186 -3.76 11.04 -13.58
N ILE A 187 -2.67 10.46 -13.08
CA ILE A 187 -2.14 9.17 -13.51
C ILE A 187 -2.44 8.13 -12.44
N PRO A 188 -3.19 7.07 -12.76
CA PRO A 188 -3.50 6.01 -11.80
C PRO A 188 -2.27 5.16 -11.52
N ILE A 189 -2.16 4.68 -10.29
CA ILE A 189 -1.18 3.69 -9.84
C ILE A 189 -1.94 2.36 -9.74
N GLU A 190 -1.54 1.38 -10.55
CA GLU A 190 -2.13 0.04 -10.48
C GLU A 190 -1.66 -0.70 -9.23
N SER A 191 -2.57 -0.80 -8.25
CA SER A 191 -2.35 -1.54 -7.01
C SER A 191 -2.69 -3.03 -7.14
N VAL A 192 -3.59 -3.39 -8.07
CA VAL A 192 -4.03 -4.76 -8.34
C VAL A 192 -3.65 -5.17 -9.76
N ARG A 193 -3.01 -6.34 -9.89
CA ARG A 193 -2.74 -6.98 -11.19
C ARG A 193 -3.28 -8.39 -11.18
N SER A 194 -3.74 -8.88 -12.33
CA SER A 194 -4.27 -10.23 -12.43
C SER A 194 -3.90 -10.93 -13.72
N THR A 195 -3.86 -12.26 -13.69
CA THR A 195 -3.70 -13.11 -14.88
C THR A 195 -4.26 -14.51 -14.60
N ALA A 196 -4.67 -15.22 -15.66
CA ALA A 196 -4.91 -16.65 -15.57
C ALA A 196 -3.56 -17.40 -15.57
N LEU A 197 -3.33 -18.30 -14.62
CA LEU A 197 -2.15 -19.18 -14.59
C LEU A 197 -2.34 -20.43 -15.44
N LYS A 198 -3.58 -20.94 -15.43
CA LYS A 198 -4.02 -22.15 -16.11
C LYS A 198 -5.54 -22.04 -16.30
N PRO A 199 -6.14 -22.73 -17.29
CA PRO A 199 -7.60 -22.89 -17.37
C PRO A 199 -8.29 -23.11 -16.01
N GLY A 200 -9.11 -22.15 -15.59
CA GLY A 200 -9.84 -22.17 -14.32
C GLY A 200 -9.03 -21.80 -13.07
N TYR A 201 -7.79 -21.31 -13.17
CA TYR A 201 -6.97 -20.90 -12.01
C TYR A 201 -6.43 -19.48 -12.21
N GLY A 202 -6.87 -18.57 -11.33
CA GLY A 202 -6.51 -17.17 -11.37
C GLY A 202 -5.39 -16.82 -10.40
N TYR A 203 -4.62 -15.80 -10.74
CA TYR A 203 -3.63 -15.17 -9.88
C TYR A 203 -3.91 -13.67 -9.83
N ILE A 204 -3.96 -13.13 -8.61
CA ILE A 204 -4.11 -11.70 -8.36
C ILE A 204 -2.97 -11.28 -7.44
N ARG A 205 -2.25 -10.22 -7.80
CA ARG A 205 -1.24 -9.59 -6.96
C ARG A 205 -1.76 -8.23 -6.49
N ILE A 206 -1.76 -8.02 -5.18
CA ILE A 206 -2.05 -6.72 -4.58
C ILE A 206 -0.73 -6.16 -4.07
N THR A 207 -0.26 -5.08 -4.67
CA THR A 207 1.05 -4.49 -4.38
C THR A 207 1.02 -3.46 -3.26
N ASN A 208 -0.14 -2.83 -3.04
CA ASN A 208 -0.39 -1.84 -1.99
C ASN A 208 -1.92 -1.72 -1.74
N PHE A 209 -2.34 -1.19 -0.59
CA PHE A 209 -3.75 -0.91 -0.29
C PHE A 209 -4.05 0.60 -0.40
N GLN A 210 -4.50 1.00 -1.58
CA GLN A 210 -4.86 2.37 -2.00
C GLN A 210 -6.37 2.53 -2.17
N ASP A 211 -6.88 3.76 -2.32
CA ASP A 211 -8.32 4.06 -2.37
C ASP A 211 -9.13 3.24 -3.41
N ASN A 212 -8.52 2.89 -4.54
CA ASN A 212 -9.12 2.10 -5.63
C ASN A 212 -8.91 0.58 -5.50
N THR A 213 -8.18 0.09 -4.50
CA THR A 213 -7.76 -1.34 -4.46
C THR A 213 -8.94 -2.29 -4.48
N THR A 214 -9.98 -2.00 -3.70
CA THR A 214 -11.17 -2.87 -3.64
C THR A 214 -11.94 -2.86 -4.96
N SER A 215 -12.06 -1.71 -5.63
CA SER A 215 -12.73 -1.63 -6.94
C SER A 215 -11.94 -2.38 -8.01
N ASP A 216 -10.62 -2.22 -8.02
CA ASP A 216 -9.74 -2.85 -9.01
C ASP A 216 -9.72 -4.37 -8.80
N LEU A 217 -9.73 -4.82 -7.55
CA LEU A 217 -9.89 -6.24 -7.22
C LEU A 217 -11.23 -6.81 -7.73
N LYS A 218 -12.33 -6.08 -7.59
CA LYS A 218 -13.63 -6.52 -8.13
C LYS A 218 -13.61 -6.63 -9.65
N LEU A 219 -12.93 -5.72 -10.33
CA LEU A 219 -12.77 -5.76 -11.79
C LEU A 219 -11.94 -6.98 -12.21
N ALA A 220 -10.79 -7.18 -11.57
CA ALA A 220 -9.92 -8.34 -11.81
C ALA A 220 -10.64 -9.68 -11.56
N LEU A 221 -11.40 -9.78 -10.46
CA LEU A 221 -12.21 -10.96 -10.16
C LEU A 221 -13.26 -11.19 -11.25
N LYS A 222 -13.98 -10.14 -11.64
CA LYS A 222 -15.02 -10.24 -12.69
C LYS A 222 -14.42 -10.70 -14.02
N GLU A 223 -13.25 -10.19 -14.40
CA GLU A 223 -12.56 -10.61 -15.62
C GLU A 223 -12.20 -12.10 -15.56
N LEU A 224 -11.53 -12.54 -14.48
CA LEU A 224 -11.16 -13.94 -14.27
C LEU A 224 -12.37 -14.89 -14.19
N GLU A 225 -13.50 -14.42 -13.65
CA GLU A 225 -14.75 -15.19 -13.52
C GLU A 225 -15.59 -15.20 -14.82
N SER A 226 -15.38 -14.25 -15.72
CA SER A 226 -16.15 -14.11 -16.96
C SER A 226 -15.68 -15.00 -18.11
N GLY A 227 -14.54 -15.68 -17.96
CA GLY A 227 -14.02 -16.59 -18.97
C GLY A 227 -14.92 -17.81 -19.20
N ASP A 228 -14.74 -18.47 -20.34
CA ASP A 228 -15.51 -19.67 -20.73
C ASP A 228 -15.36 -20.84 -19.74
N ILE A 229 -14.26 -20.84 -18.98
CA ILE A 229 -13.93 -21.86 -17.99
C ILE A 229 -14.17 -21.28 -16.61
N PRO A 230 -15.11 -21.84 -15.83
CA PRO A 230 -15.37 -21.37 -14.47
C PRO A 230 -14.11 -21.38 -13.60
N LEU A 231 -13.96 -20.34 -12.77
CA LEU A 231 -12.85 -20.23 -11.85
C LEU A 231 -12.94 -21.31 -10.77
N LYS A 232 -11.95 -22.20 -10.72
CA LYS A 232 -11.81 -23.34 -9.81
C LYS A 232 -10.94 -23.02 -8.60
N GLY A 233 -10.07 -22.02 -8.69
CA GLY A 233 -9.21 -21.60 -7.59
C GLY A 233 -8.55 -20.25 -7.85
N LEU A 234 -8.21 -19.56 -6.76
CA LEU A 234 -7.59 -18.23 -6.81
C LEU A 234 -6.36 -18.17 -5.91
N ILE A 235 -5.27 -17.61 -6.43
CA ILE A 235 -4.09 -17.23 -5.66
C ILE A 235 -4.11 -15.71 -5.47
N ILE A 236 -4.03 -15.25 -4.22
CA ILE A 236 -3.87 -13.84 -3.88
C ILE A 236 -2.45 -13.63 -3.35
N ASP A 237 -1.64 -12.87 -4.06
CA ASP A 237 -0.26 -12.59 -3.70
C ASP A 237 -0.14 -11.25 -2.97
N LEU A 238 0.19 -11.33 -1.68
CA LEU A 238 0.45 -10.19 -0.79
C LEU A 238 1.95 -10.09 -0.43
N ARG A 239 2.84 -10.82 -1.10
CA ARG A 239 4.28 -10.77 -0.85
C ARG A 239 4.82 -9.38 -1.17
N ASN A 240 5.69 -8.88 -0.31
CA ASN A 240 6.29 -7.54 -0.40
C ASN A 240 5.26 -6.39 -0.45
N ASN A 241 4.03 -6.61 0.02
CA ASN A 241 3.02 -5.57 0.18
C ASN A 241 3.08 -5.00 1.61
N PRO A 242 3.56 -3.75 1.79
CA PRO A 242 3.77 -3.13 3.10
C PRO A 242 2.46 -2.71 3.81
N GLY A 243 1.32 -2.92 3.16
CA GLY A 243 0.00 -2.61 3.66
C GLY A 243 -0.60 -1.41 2.94
N GLY A 244 -1.06 -0.41 3.71
CA GLY A 244 -1.77 0.75 3.19
C GLY A 244 -3.02 1.03 4.02
N LEU A 245 -4.09 1.44 3.35
CA LEU A 245 -5.33 1.88 3.96
C LEU A 245 -6.09 0.73 4.67
N LEU A 246 -6.46 0.96 5.94
CA LEU A 246 -7.18 0.00 6.78
C LEU A 246 -8.55 -0.36 6.20
N ASN A 247 -9.31 0.63 5.72
CA ASN A 247 -10.62 0.42 5.09
C ASN A 247 -10.52 -0.48 3.86
N GLN A 248 -9.46 -0.34 3.06
CA GLN A 248 -9.26 -1.18 1.88
C GLN A 248 -8.97 -2.64 2.27
N ALA A 249 -8.17 -2.89 3.32
CA ALA A 249 -8.01 -4.26 3.83
C ALA A 249 -9.32 -4.86 4.36
N ILE A 250 -10.14 -4.05 5.05
CA ILE A 250 -11.45 -4.48 5.54
C ILE A 250 -12.33 -4.86 4.36
N ASP A 251 -12.47 -3.97 3.38
CA ASP A 251 -13.37 -4.16 2.24
C ASP A 251 -12.90 -5.32 1.34
N VAL A 252 -11.60 -5.48 1.12
CA VAL A 252 -11.01 -6.65 0.42
C VAL A 252 -11.33 -7.95 1.16
N SER A 253 -11.16 -7.99 2.49
CA SER A 253 -11.51 -9.17 3.30
C SER A 253 -13.00 -9.47 3.23
N ASP A 254 -13.82 -8.42 3.25
CA ASP A 254 -15.27 -8.51 3.23
C ASP A 254 -15.75 -9.20 1.94
N LEU A 255 -15.10 -8.99 0.79
CA LEU A 255 -15.48 -9.66 -0.47
C LEU A 255 -15.53 -11.19 -0.37
N PHE A 256 -14.68 -11.78 0.46
CA PHE A 256 -14.53 -13.24 0.56
C PHE A 256 -15.21 -13.83 1.80
N LEU A 257 -15.65 -12.99 2.73
CA LEU A 257 -16.36 -13.39 3.94
C LEU A 257 -17.86 -13.10 3.80
N GLN A 258 -18.68 -13.69 4.68
CA GLN A 258 -20.14 -13.50 4.66
C GLN A 258 -20.69 -13.03 6.01
N ASN A 259 -19.90 -13.19 7.06
CA ASN A 259 -20.17 -12.82 8.45
C ASN A 259 -18.87 -12.99 9.25
N GLY A 260 -18.90 -12.55 10.51
CA GLY A 260 -17.79 -12.68 11.45
C GLY A 260 -16.89 -11.44 11.51
N GLU A 261 -16.06 -11.36 12.54
CA GLU A 261 -15.10 -10.27 12.71
C GLU A 261 -14.01 -10.34 11.62
N ILE A 262 -13.65 -9.22 11.01
CA ILE A 262 -12.49 -9.12 10.11
C ILE A 262 -11.26 -8.69 10.92
N VAL A 263 -11.42 -7.63 11.70
CA VAL A 263 -10.35 -7.05 12.52
C VAL A 263 -10.95 -6.23 13.65
N SER A 264 -10.31 -6.25 14.82
CA SER A 264 -10.60 -5.31 15.90
C SER A 264 -9.42 -4.41 16.17
N ILE A 265 -9.69 -3.14 16.43
CA ILE A 265 -8.72 -2.13 16.85
C ILE A 265 -8.99 -1.78 18.32
N LYS A 266 -7.93 -1.66 19.12
CA LYS A 266 -8.00 -1.24 20.52
C LYS A 266 -7.03 -0.09 20.74
N GLY A 267 -7.57 1.08 21.05
CA GLY A 267 -6.82 2.30 21.32
C GLY A 267 -6.89 2.74 22.77
N ARG A 268 -6.09 3.75 23.12
CA ARG A 268 -6.11 4.38 24.46
C ARG A 268 -7.47 5.00 24.78
N LEU A 269 -8.12 5.60 23.79
CA LEU A 269 -9.44 6.20 23.90
C LEU A 269 -10.50 5.20 23.44
N LYS A 270 -11.69 5.21 24.08
CA LYS A 270 -12.82 4.37 23.65
C LYS A 270 -13.21 4.60 22.19
N THR A 271 -13.07 5.83 21.70
CA THR A 271 -13.33 6.22 20.30
C THR A 271 -12.39 5.55 19.30
N HIS A 272 -11.20 5.12 19.74
CA HIS A 272 -10.20 4.42 18.94
C HIS A 272 -10.27 2.89 19.10
N THR A 273 -11.34 2.39 19.74
CA THR A 273 -11.62 0.96 19.85
C THR A 273 -12.85 0.63 19.02
N LYS A 274 -12.67 -0.21 17.99
CA LYS A 274 -13.72 -0.60 17.06
C LYS A 274 -13.54 -2.06 16.64
N ILE A 275 -14.64 -2.71 16.30
CA ILE A 275 -14.66 -4.04 15.71
C ILE A 275 -15.27 -3.89 14.32
N PHE A 276 -14.58 -4.40 13.30
CA PHE A 276 -15.05 -4.40 11.92
C PHE A 276 -15.48 -5.82 11.56
N ASN A 277 -16.72 -5.97 11.10
CA ASN A 277 -17.31 -7.27 10.76
C ASN A 277 -17.57 -7.35 9.26
N ALA A 278 -17.55 -8.57 8.75
CA ALA A 278 -17.95 -8.88 7.39
C ALA A 278 -19.48 -8.80 7.23
N HIS A 279 -19.90 -8.43 6.02
CA HIS A 279 -21.28 -8.32 5.60
C HIS A 279 -21.63 -9.40 4.59
N LYS A 280 -22.93 -9.65 4.45
CA LYS A 280 -23.43 -10.62 3.49
C LYS A 280 -23.31 -10.06 2.06
N ASN A 281 -22.51 -10.72 1.22
CA ASN A 281 -22.33 -10.31 -0.17
C ASN A 281 -23.39 -10.90 -1.11
N LYS A 282 -23.74 -10.14 -2.15
CA LYS A 282 -24.62 -10.61 -3.24
C LYS A 282 -23.91 -11.63 -4.14
N ILE A 283 -22.65 -11.36 -4.45
CA ILE A 283 -21.78 -12.25 -5.24
C ILE A 283 -21.01 -13.12 -4.25
N LYS A 284 -20.99 -14.42 -4.50
CA LYS A 284 -20.26 -15.38 -3.68
C LYS A 284 -19.10 -15.96 -4.48
N HIS A 285 -17.90 -15.72 -4.01
CA HIS A 285 -16.69 -16.35 -4.53
C HIS A 285 -16.50 -17.68 -3.79
N ASN A 286 -17.01 -18.79 -4.34
CA ASN A 286 -17.06 -20.10 -3.65
C ASN A 286 -15.84 -21.00 -3.90
N TYR A 287 -14.90 -20.59 -4.77
CA TYR A 287 -13.70 -21.36 -5.05
C TYR A 287 -12.67 -21.25 -3.91
N PRO A 288 -11.81 -22.27 -3.71
CA PRO A 288 -10.69 -22.23 -2.78
C PRO A 288 -9.73 -21.07 -3.09
N ILE A 289 -9.14 -20.51 -2.03
CA ILE A 289 -8.17 -19.40 -2.11
C ILE A 289 -6.88 -19.81 -1.40
N VAL A 290 -5.74 -19.51 -2.01
CA VAL A 290 -4.43 -19.51 -1.35
C VAL A 290 -3.88 -18.09 -1.32
N ILE A 291 -3.43 -17.63 -0.15
CA ILE A 291 -2.79 -16.32 0.02
C ILE A 291 -1.28 -16.51 0.17
N LEU A 292 -0.49 -15.82 -0.65
CA LEU A 292 0.96 -15.79 -0.53
C LEU A 292 1.41 -14.64 0.35
N ILE A 293 2.23 -14.92 1.36
CA ILE A 293 2.83 -13.92 2.25
C ILE A 293 4.34 -14.13 2.40
N ASN A 294 5.05 -13.06 2.78
CA ASN A 294 6.45 -13.13 3.19
C ASN A 294 6.78 -12.04 4.22
N GLY A 295 8.05 -11.93 4.63
CA GLY A 295 8.48 -10.90 5.59
C GLY A 295 8.28 -9.44 5.14
N GLY A 296 7.96 -9.20 3.87
CA GLY A 296 7.57 -7.88 3.35
C GLY A 296 6.06 -7.62 3.37
N SER A 297 5.24 -8.63 3.68
CA SER A 297 3.81 -8.48 3.91
C SER A 297 3.58 -7.83 5.28
N ALA A 298 2.96 -6.66 5.34
CA ALA A 298 2.76 -5.92 6.59
C ALA A 298 1.39 -5.23 6.66
N SER A 299 0.95 -4.89 7.86
CA SER A 299 -0.20 -4.02 8.12
C SER A 299 -1.49 -4.52 7.43
N ALA A 300 -2.08 -3.74 6.52
CA ALA A 300 -3.28 -4.12 5.76
C ALA A 300 -3.19 -5.53 5.12
N SER A 301 -2.02 -5.94 4.61
CA SER A 301 -1.78 -7.30 4.10
C SER A 301 -1.98 -8.38 5.18
N GLU A 302 -1.53 -8.11 6.40
CA GLU A 302 -1.64 -9.01 7.54
C GLU A 302 -3.08 -9.11 8.06
N ILE A 303 -3.86 -8.03 7.92
CA ILE A 303 -5.30 -8.03 8.21
C ILE A 303 -6.02 -8.97 7.23
N VAL A 304 -5.79 -8.84 5.93
CA VAL A 304 -6.43 -9.71 4.92
C VAL A 304 -6.02 -11.18 5.12
N ALA A 305 -4.72 -11.45 5.26
CA ALA A 305 -4.23 -12.80 5.49
C ALA A 305 -4.78 -13.39 6.79
N GLY A 306 -4.70 -12.65 7.90
CA GLY A 306 -5.16 -13.09 9.22
C GLY A 306 -6.68 -13.29 9.30
N ALA A 307 -7.47 -12.41 8.69
CA ALA A 307 -8.92 -12.54 8.66
C ALA A 307 -9.35 -13.79 7.89
N LEU A 308 -8.82 -13.96 6.67
CA LEU A 308 -9.19 -15.11 5.83
C LEU A 308 -8.65 -16.43 6.37
N GLN A 309 -7.48 -16.42 7.03
CA GLN A 309 -6.94 -17.59 7.73
C GLN A 309 -7.80 -17.98 8.93
N ASP A 310 -8.14 -17.03 9.81
CA ASP A 310 -8.89 -17.31 11.04
C ASP A 310 -10.30 -17.83 10.76
N HIS A 311 -10.91 -17.38 9.66
CA HIS A 311 -12.19 -17.90 9.17
C HIS A 311 -12.09 -19.19 8.37
N LYS A 312 -10.88 -19.73 8.17
CA LYS A 312 -10.61 -20.89 7.30
C LYS A 312 -11.12 -20.66 5.87
N ARG A 313 -11.19 -19.40 5.43
CA ARG A 313 -11.63 -19.02 4.09
C ARG A 313 -10.50 -19.17 3.09
N ALA A 314 -9.26 -18.93 3.49
CA ALA A 314 -8.10 -19.13 2.62
C ALA A 314 -6.99 -19.87 3.37
N LEU A 315 -6.17 -20.60 2.62
CA LEU A 315 -4.92 -21.16 3.11
C LEU A 315 -3.80 -20.13 2.92
N VAL A 316 -3.01 -19.87 3.95
CA VAL A 316 -1.86 -18.96 3.89
C VAL A 316 -0.59 -19.76 3.64
N LEU A 317 0.17 -19.38 2.61
CA LEU A 317 1.38 -20.05 2.15
C LEU A 317 2.55 -19.06 2.06
N GLY A 318 3.75 -19.49 2.43
CA GLY A 318 4.97 -18.71 2.25
C GLY A 318 5.84 -18.65 3.52
N THR A 319 6.22 -17.46 3.96
CA THR A 319 6.97 -17.26 5.21
C THR A 319 6.24 -16.27 6.11
N THR A 320 6.54 -16.28 7.42
CA THR A 320 5.96 -15.35 8.39
C THR A 320 6.02 -13.90 7.92
N SER A 321 4.92 -13.16 8.11
CA SER A 321 4.81 -11.75 7.75
C SER A 321 5.57 -10.82 8.71
N PHE A 322 5.59 -9.53 8.41
CA PHE A 322 6.43 -8.55 9.11
C PHE A 322 6.09 -8.37 10.60
N GLY A 323 4.82 -8.41 10.98
CA GLY A 323 4.35 -8.22 12.35
C GLY A 323 4.07 -6.77 12.74
N LYS A 324 3.46 -5.98 11.86
CA LYS A 324 3.05 -4.59 12.19
C LYS A 324 1.59 -4.55 12.62
N GLY A 325 1.34 -4.76 13.91
CA GLY A 325 0.01 -4.74 14.55
C GLY A 325 -0.44 -3.37 15.07
N SER A 326 0.10 -2.27 14.56
CA SER A 326 -0.21 -0.89 15.00
C SER A 326 -1.03 -0.14 13.95
N VAL A 327 -1.91 0.75 14.41
CA VAL A 327 -2.74 1.61 13.58
C VAL A 327 -2.24 3.04 13.72
N GLN A 328 -1.84 3.63 12.60
CA GLN A 328 -1.48 5.04 12.52
C GLN A 328 -2.67 5.87 12.04
N THR A 329 -2.75 7.10 12.54
CA THR A 329 -3.52 8.17 11.90
C THR A 329 -2.56 9.18 11.30
N VAL A 330 -3.04 9.95 10.33
CA VAL A 330 -2.30 11.04 9.71
C VAL A 330 -3.13 12.30 9.81
N GLU A 331 -2.58 13.34 10.43
CA GLU A 331 -3.22 14.64 10.59
C GLU A 331 -2.46 15.68 9.79
N ALA A 332 -3.18 16.46 8.97
CA ALA A 332 -2.59 17.60 8.28
C ALA A 332 -2.31 18.72 9.28
N LEU A 333 -1.11 19.28 9.21
CA LEU A 333 -0.65 20.41 10.02
C LEU A 333 -0.52 21.67 9.14
N ARG A 334 -0.11 22.77 9.79
CA ARG A 334 0.18 24.03 9.10
C ARG A 334 1.37 23.87 8.15
N ASP A 335 1.47 24.77 7.19
CA ASP A 335 2.61 24.88 6.26
C ASP A 335 2.87 23.62 5.43
N GLY A 336 1.84 22.79 5.23
CA GLY A 336 1.92 21.55 4.43
C GLY A 336 2.50 20.34 5.16
N TYR A 337 2.86 20.46 6.44
CA TYR A 337 3.35 19.33 7.22
C TYR A 337 2.23 18.31 7.51
N GLY A 338 2.62 17.06 7.73
CA GLY A 338 1.75 16.02 8.26
C GLY A 338 2.29 15.43 9.56
N LEU A 339 1.42 14.99 10.45
CA LEU A 339 1.81 14.19 11.62
C LEU A 339 1.22 12.78 11.48
N LYS A 340 2.10 11.80 11.33
CA LYS A 340 1.73 10.37 11.38
C LYS A 340 2.04 9.83 12.76
N TYR A 341 1.09 9.21 13.44
CA TYR A 341 1.30 8.68 14.79
C TYR A 341 0.37 7.52 15.14
N THR A 342 0.84 6.63 16.01
CA THR A 342 0.09 5.44 16.42
C THR A 342 -1.02 5.77 17.42
N ILE A 343 -2.25 5.34 17.14
CA ILE A 343 -3.42 5.58 18.00
C ILE A 343 -4.05 4.30 18.58
N ALA A 344 -3.78 3.15 17.96
CA ALA A 344 -4.35 1.88 18.36
C ALA A 344 -3.46 0.69 17.93
N ARG A 345 -3.78 -0.49 18.45
CA ARG A 345 -3.28 -1.77 17.97
C ARG A 345 -4.43 -2.57 17.38
N TYR A 346 -4.17 -3.42 16.39
CA TYR A 346 -5.19 -4.28 15.81
C TYR A 346 -4.93 -5.76 16.10
N TYR A 347 -6.01 -6.53 16.05
CA TYR A 347 -6.07 -7.93 16.44
C TYR A 347 -6.85 -8.71 15.37
N THR A 348 -6.42 -9.94 15.10
CA THR A 348 -7.13 -10.84 14.18
C THR A 348 -8.43 -11.36 14.80
N PRO A 349 -9.33 -11.99 14.03
CA PRO A 349 -10.61 -12.48 14.56
C PRO A 349 -10.49 -13.48 15.71
N SER A 350 -9.41 -14.26 15.77
CA SER A 350 -9.11 -15.15 16.91
C SER A 350 -8.51 -14.43 18.13
N GLY A 351 -8.41 -13.10 18.10
CA GLY A 351 -7.87 -12.26 19.17
C GLY A 351 -6.34 -12.19 19.23
N ARG A 352 -5.63 -12.72 18.23
CA ARG A 352 -4.16 -12.68 18.20
C ARG A 352 -3.66 -11.26 17.95
N SER A 353 -2.67 -10.85 18.74
CA SER A 353 -1.87 -9.66 18.46
C SER A 353 -0.77 -10.02 17.49
N ILE A 354 -0.73 -9.39 16.33
CA ILE A 354 0.33 -9.67 15.35
C ILE A 354 1.57 -8.77 15.54
N GLN A 355 1.50 -7.77 16.43
CA GLN A 355 2.63 -6.87 16.68
C GLN A 355 3.87 -7.66 17.11
N ALA A 356 4.97 -7.48 16.36
CA ALA A 356 6.24 -8.19 16.50
C ALA A 356 6.18 -9.73 16.36
N GLN A 357 5.06 -10.28 15.84
CA GLN A 357 4.89 -11.72 15.61
C GLN A 357 4.60 -12.04 14.14
N GLY A 358 3.75 -11.24 13.49
CA GLY A 358 3.26 -11.50 12.14
C GLY A 358 2.18 -12.59 12.09
N ILE A 359 1.72 -12.85 10.88
CA ILE A 359 0.89 -13.98 10.47
C ILE A 359 1.84 -15.12 10.11
N VAL A 360 1.69 -16.24 10.81
CA VAL A 360 2.40 -17.49 10.51
C VAL A 360 1.61 -18.21 9.41
N PRO A 361 2.25 -18.60 8.30
CA PRO A 361 1.56 -19.31 7.22
C PRO A 361 1.10 -20.70 7.68
N ASP A 362 0.00 -21.19 7.12
CA ASP A 362 -0.47 -22.57 7.33
C ASP A 362 0.52 -23.58 6.71
N ILE A 363 1.14 -23.20 5.59
CA ILE A 363 2.18 -23.97 4.91
C ILE A 363 3.41 -23.11 4.70
N GLU A 364 4.48 -23.40 5.45
CA GLU A 364 5.77 -22.72 5.26
C GLU A 364 6.46 -23.22 3.98
N VAL A 365 6.76 -22.29 3.07
CA VAL A 365 7.51 -22.52 1.84
C VAL A 365 8.47 -21.36 1.66
N LYS A 366 9.78 -21.64 1.61
CA LYS A 366 10.79 -20.61 1.30
C LYS A 366 10.83 -20.36 -0.20
N TYR A 367 10.95 -19.08 -0.59
CA TYR A 367 11.02 -18.69 -1.99
C TYR A 367 12.28 -19.24 -2.67
N LYS A 368 12.09 -19.81 -3.85
CA LYS A 368 13.13 -20.29 -4.76
C LYS A 368 12.63 -20.15 -6.20
N ILE A 369 13.55 -19.86 -7.11
CA ILE A 369 13.29 -19.95 -8.54
C ILE A 369 13.47 -21.41 -8.96
N ILE A 370 12.46 -21.98 -9.60
CA ILE A 370 12.49 -23.31 -10.20
C ILE A 370 13.28 -23.19 -11.51
N ASP A 371 14.40 -23.90 -11.58
CA ASP A 371 15.11 -24.08 -12.83
C ASP A 371 14.38 -25.13 -13.69
N LYS A 372 13.87 -24.70 -14.86
CA LYS A 372 13.13 -25.58 -15.77
C LYS A 372 14.04 -26.68 -16.39
N GLU A 373 15.36 -26.53 -16.32
CA GLU A 373 16.30 -27.50 -16.91
C GLU A 373 16.51 -28.76 -16.05
N ALA A 374 16.15 -28.75 -14.76
CA ALA A 374 16.58 -29.78 -13.81
C ALA A 374 15.72 -31.07 -13.78
N ALA A 375 14.59 -31.14 -14.48
CA ALA A 375 13.73 -32.33 -14.45
C ALA A 375 12.93 -32.50 -15.74
N THR A 376 13.54 -33.16 -16.73
CA THR A 376 12.79 -33.77 -17.82
C THR A 376 12.95 -35.28 -17.73
N ASP A 377 11.83 -36.01 -17.70
CA ASP A 377 11.81 -37.45 -18.05
C ASP A 377 12.02 -37.65 -19.57
N GLU A 378 12.61 -36.67 -20.26
CA GLU A 378 12.96 -36.76 -21.67
C GLU A 378 14.05 -37.84 -21.82
N GLY A 379 13.64 -39.03 -22.26
CA GLY A 379 14.51 -40.19 -22.43
C GLY A 379 14.20 -41.40 -21.53
N MET A 380 13.29 -41.27 -20.55
CA MET A 380 12.82 -42.45 -19.82
C MET A 380 11.80 -43.23 -20.66
N LEU A 381 12.00 -44.55 -20.77
CA LEU A 381 11.07 -45.45 -21.44
C LEU A 381 9.69 -45.37 -20.75
N LYS A 382 8.67 -45.00 -21.50
CA LYS A 382 7.27 -45.05 -21.05
C LYS A 382 6.62 -46.32 -21.59
N GLU A 383 5.47 -46.69 -21.05
CA GLU A 383 4.70 -47.86 -21.51
C GLU A 383 4.55 -47.87 -23.04
N LYS A 384 4.21 -46.72 -23.64
CA LYS A 384 4.11 -46.52 -25.10
C LYS A 384 5.40 -46.82 -25.91
N ASP A 385 6.56 -46.86 -25.25
CA ASP A 385 7.86 -47.09 -25.88
C ASP A 385 8.30 -48.56 -25.76
N LEU A 386 7.54 -49.39 -25.04
CA LEU A 386 7.79 -50.84 -24.91
C LEU A 386 7.27 -51.61 -26.13
N LYS A 387 8.01 -52.63 -26.53
CA LYS A 387 7.60 -53.56 -27.59
C LYS A 387 6.39 -54.36 -27.10
N ASN A 388 5.26 -54.27 -27.82
CA ASN A 388 3.94 -54.86 -27.47
C ASN A 388 3.15 -54.13 -26.37
N HIS A 389 3.35 -52.83 -26.17
CA HIS A 389 2.52 -52.06 -25.25
C HIS A 389 1.03 -52.10 -25.66
N LEU A 390 0.14 -51.99 -24.67
CA LEU A 390 -1.29 -51.86 -24.93
C LEU A 390 -1.58 -50.44 -25.43
N GLY A 391 -2.40 -50.33 -26.48
CA GLY A 391 -2.82 -49.03 -27.02
C GLY A 391 -3.89 -48.39 -26.12
N ALA A 392 -3.76 -47.10 -25.83
CA ALA A 392 -4.86 -46.32 -25.26
C ALA A 392 -5.93 -46.06 -26.32
N GLU A 393 -7.21 -46.05 -25.94
CA GLU A 393 -8.29 -45.58 -26.83
C GLU A 393 -8.06 -44.12 -27.21
N PRO A 394 -8.40 -43.71 -28.46
CA PRO A 394 -7.96 -42.44 -29.00
C PRO A 394 -8.65 -41.26 -28.30
N MET A 395 -7.84 -40.37 -27.71
CA MET A 395 -8.22 -38.97 -27.45
C MET A 395 -7.45 -38.06 -28.41
N GLU A 396 -8.15 -37.09 -28.99
CA GLU A 396 -7.62 -36.08 -29.91
C GLU A 396 -6.45 -35.33 -29.27
N LYS A 397 -5.38 -35.13 -30.06
CA LYS A 397 -4.16 -34.42 -29.66
C LYS A 397 -4.16 -33.03 -30.26
N ASP A 398 -4.04 -32.01 -29.41
CA ASP A 398 -3.53 -30.70 -29.80
C ASP A 398 -2.00 -30.67 -29.67
N SER A 399 -1.34 -30.20 -30.73
CA SER A 399 0.10 -30.01 -30.84
C SER A 399 0.50 -28.60 -30.42
N ILE A 400 1.51 -28.48 -29.56
CA ILE A 400 2.19 -27.19 -29.27
C ILE A 400 3.65 -27.31 -29.70
N GLU A 401 4.07 -26.41 -30.59
CA GLU A 401 5.46 -26.22 -31.05
C GLU A 401 6.27 -25.42 -30.01
N LYS A 402 7.55 -25.76 -29.84
CA LYS A 402 8.53 -25.04 -29.00
C LYS A 402 9.38 -24.12 -29.90
N GLU A 403 9.39 -22.82 -29.63
CA GLU A 403 10.41 -21.88 -30.13
C GLU A 403 11.48 -21.60 -29.06
N SER A 404 12.72 -21.45 -29.50
CA SER A 404 13.92 -21.20 -28.68
C SER A 404 14.30 -19.71 -28.68
N LYS A 405 14.55 -19.08 -27.52
CA LYS A 405 15.31 -17.81 -27.44
C LYS A 405 16.20 -17.66 -26.19
N GLU A 406 17.24 -16.86 -26.41
CA GLU A 406 18.52 -16.68 -25.71
C GLU A 406 18.49 -16.15 -24.26
N GLN A 407 19.52 -16.56 -23.52
CA GLN A 407 19.87 -16.16 -22.15
C GLN A 407 20.22 -14.68 -22.00
N LYS A 408 19.72 -14.05 -20.92
CA LYS A 408 20.32 -12.84 -20.32
C LYS A 408 20.37 -12.93 -18.79
N ASP A 409 21.40 -12.25 -18.26
CA ASP A 409 21.99 -12.29 -16.91
C ASP A 409 20.99 -12.08 -15.74
N PRO A 410 21.02 -12.89 -14.65
CA PRO A 410 19.99 -12.91 -13.61
C PRO A 410 20.01 -11.73 -12.62
N THR A 411 21.02 -10.87 -12.67
CA THR A 411 21.30 -9.98 -11.53
C THR A 411 20.53 -8.65 -11.54
N MET A 412 19.86 -8.28 -12.64
CA MET A 412 19.11 -7.01 -12.75
C MET A 412 17.59 -7.12 -12.48
N HIS A 413 17.05 -8.33 -12.38
CA HIS A 413 15.60 -8.57 -12.50
C HIS A 413 14.76 -8.28 -11.23
N LEU A 414 15.41 -8.07 -10.08
CA LEU A 414 14.74 -7.93 -8.78
C LEU A 414 14.14 -6.53 -8.53
N LEU A 415 14.53 -5.51 -9.30
CA LEU A 415 14.05 -4.13 -9.12
C LEU A 415 12.94 -3.73 -10.12
N GLU A 416 12.80 -4.42 -11.25
CA GLU A 416 11.81 -4.09 -12.30
C GLU A 416 10.35 -4.47 -11.94
N THR A 417 10.16 -5.36 -10.97
CA THR A 417 8.87 -6.05 -10.76
C THR A 417 7.92 -5.38 -9.77
N LYS A 418 8.21 -4.18 -9.25
CA LYS A 418 7.22 -3.44 -8.46
C LYS A 418 6.12 -2.86 -9.36
N HIS A 419 6.46 -2.42 -10.57
CA HIS A 419 5.53 -1.73 -11.49
C HIS A 419 5.45 -2.31 -12.91
N GLY A 420 6.22 -3.36 -13.25
CA GLY A 420 6.13 -4.04 -14.56
C GLY A 420 4.95 -5.02 -14.71
N PRO A 421 4.64 -5.47 -15.95
CA PRO A 421 3.57 -6.42 -16.25
C PRO A 421 3.84 -7.81 -15.66
N LEU A 422 2.78 -8.55 -15.32
CA LEU A 422 2.89 -9.95 -14.87
C LEU A 422 3.28 -10.84 -16.06
N LYS A 423 4.46 -11.45 -16.02
CA LYS A 423 4.87 -12.45 -17.01
C LYS A 423 4.57 -13.86 -16.50
N ILE A 424 3.88 -14.66 -17.31
CA ILE A 424 3.48 -16.02 -16.94
C ILE A 424 4.71 -16.90 -16.69
N GLU A 425 5.78 -16.70 -17.46
CA GLU A 425 7.02 -17.47 -17.32
C GLU A 425 7.68 -17.24 -15.95
N GLU A 426 7.65 -16.00 -15.46
CA GLU A 426 8.16 -15.64 -14.13
C GLU A 426 7.32 -16.32 -13.04
N LEU A 427 5.99 -16.28 -13.15
CA LEU A 427 5.09 -16.93 -12.21
C LEU A 427 5.24 -18.46 -12.20
N GLN A 428 5.51 -19.07 -13.36
CA GLN A 428 5.77 -20.51 -13.46
C GLN A 428 7.13 -20.92 -12.88
N SER A 429 8.10 -20.00 -12.86
CA SER A 429 9.39 -20.22 -12.21
C SER A 429 9.33 -20.03 -10.69
N ASP A 430 8.24 -19.47 -10.15
CA ASP A 430 8.08 -19.22 -8.72
C ASP A 430 7.56 -20.46 -8.00
N ASN A 431 8.38 -21.04 -7.12
CA ASN A 431 8.00 -22.26 -6.40
C ASN A 431 6.80 -22.09 -5.45
N GLN A 432 6.58 -20.91 -4.89
CA GLN A 432 5.44 -20.66 -4.00
C GLN A 432 4.15 -20.55 -4.80
N VAL A 433 4.19 -19.89 -5.97
CA VAL A 433 3.04 -19.83 -6.89
C VAL A 433 2.70 -21.22 -7.40
N MET A 434 3.69 -22.00 -7.85
CA MET A 434 3.46 -23.36 -8.34
C MET A 434 2.93 -24.27 -7.24
N ARG A 435 3.47 -24.16 -6.01
CA ARG A 435 2.97 -24.94 -4.87
C ARG A 435 1.52 -24.58 -4.52
N ALA A 436 1.16 -23.30 -4.54
CA ALA A 436 -0.21 -22.85 -4.32
C ALA A 436 -1.15 -23.38 -5.42
N LEU A 437 -0.71 -23.37 -6.68
CA LEU A 437 -1.46 -23.93 -7.80
C LEU A 437 -1.68 -25.45 -7.65
N GLU A 438 -0.65 -26.20 -7.26
CA GLU A 438 -0.77 -27.64 -6.96
C GLU A 438 -1.81 -27.94 -5.88
N ILE A 439 -1.85 -27.13 -4.81
CA ILE A 439 -2.82 -27.25 -3.73
C ILE A 439 -4.25 -27.05 -4.26
N LEU A 440 -4.47 -26.01 -5.06
CA LEU A 440 -5.77 -25.72 -5.65
C LEU A 440 -6.21 -26.81 -6.64
N ILE A 441 -5.29 -27.34 -7.45
CA ILE A 441 -5.56 -28.47 -8.35
C ILE A 441 -5.91 -29.72 -7.55
N SER A 442 -5.15 -30.01 -6.48
CA SER A 442 -5.40 -31.17 -5.63
C SER A 442 -6.77 -31.09 -4.96
N TYR A 443 -7.16 -29.91 -4.47
CA TYR A 443 -8.50 -29.68 -3.92
C TYR A 443 -9.60 -29.96 -4.95
N GLU A 444 -9.43 -29.52 -6.20
CA GLU A 444 -10.39 -29.79 -7.27
C GLU A 444 -10.56 -31.28 -7.55
N ILE A 445 -9.47 -32.05 -7.49
CA ILE A 445 -9.50 -33.51 -7.71
C ILE A 445 -10.18 -34.23 -6.54
N PHE A 446 -9.89 -33.81 -5.31
CA PHE A 446 -10.41 -34.49 -4.12
C PHE A 446 -11.83 -34.06 -3.73
N LYS A 447 -12.28 -32.86 -4.08
CA LYS A 447 -13.65 -32.40 -3.76
C LYS A 447 -14.75 -33.18 -4.48
N SER A 448 -14.40 -33.89 -5.56
CA SER A 448 -15.31 -34.76 -6.31
C SER A 448 -15.42 -36.18 -5.74
N ILE A 449 -14.65 -36.50 -4.70
CA ILE A 449 -14.80 -37.72 -3.89
C ILE A 449 -15.80 -37.42 -2.78
#